data_AF-A0A3D5S3U3-F1
#
_entry.id   AF-A0A3D5S3U3-F1
#
_cell.length_a   1.000
_cell.length_b   1.000
_cell.length_c   1.000
_cell.angle_alpha   90.00
_cell.angle_beta   90.00
_cell.angle_gamma   90.00
#
_symmetry.space_group_name_H-M   'P 1'
#
loop_
_entity.id
_entity.type
_entity.pdbx_description
1 polymer ?
#
loop_
_entity_poly.entity_id
_entity_poly.type
_entity_poly.pdbx_seq_one_letter_code
_entity_poly.pdbx_strand_id
1 'polypeptide(L)'
;MSFSNLKKQSNLGSLTAKLVQQVEKMNKTSGSGDDRLWKPEVDKAGNGYAVIRFLPAPDGEDLPWAKLYTHAFQGTGGWYIENSLTTL
;
A
#
# COMPACT_ATOMS: atom_id res chain seq x y z
N MET A 1 -3.90 -26.65 34.21
CA MET A 1 -4.62 -26.55 32.92
C MET A 1 -4.77 -27.94 32.33
N SER A 2 -6.01 -28.46 32.18
CA SER A 2 -6.29 -29.85 31.75
C SER A 2 -6.38 -29.99 30.22
N PHE A 3 -5.92 -31.13 29.69
CA PHE A 3 -5.94 -31.50 28.26
C PHE A 3 -7.34 -31.37 27.60
N SER A 4 -8.39 -31.56 28.40
CA SER A 4 -9.79 -31.40 27.97
C SER A 4 -10.15 -29.96 27.58
N ASN A 5 -9.48 -28.96 28.15
CA ASN A 5 -9.69 -27.56 27.81
C ASN A 5 -9.01 -27.18 26.49
N LEU A 6 -7.87 -27.79 26.16
CA LEU A 6 -7.20 -27.62 24.86
C LEU A 6 -8.07 -28.15 23.71
N LYS A 7 -8.77 -29.28 23.92
CA LYS A 7 -9.64 -29.91 22.90
C LYS A 7 -10.94 -29.14 22.64
N LYS A 8 -11.46 -28.41 23.64
CA LYS A 8 -12.61 -27.48 23.46
C LYS A 8 -12.19 -26.19 22.75
N GLN A 9 -10.96 -25.72 22.98
CA GLN A 9 -10.42 -24.54 22.32
C GLN A 9 -10.00 -24.79 20.86
N SER A 10 -9.78 -26.07 20.49
CA SER A 10 -9.48 -26.52 19.12
C SER A 10 -10.71 -26.83 18.26
N ASN A 11 -11.93 -26.55 18.73
CA ASN A 11 -13.12 -26.72 17.89
C ASN A 11 -12.99 -25.81 16.66
N LEU A 12 -12.89 -26.46 15.50
CA LEU A 12 -12.49 -25.88 14.22
C LEU A 12 -13.18 -24.58 13.83
N GLY A 13 -14.36 -24.25 14.37
CA GLY A 13 -15.07 -22.98 14.16
C GLY A 13 -14.30 -21.74 14.65
N SER A 14 -13.56 -21.82 15.76
CA SER A 14 -12.73 -20.71 16.27
C SER A 14 -11.48 -20.48 15.39
N LEU A 15 -10.86 -21.58 14.94
CA LEU A 15 -9.67 -21.53 14.10
C LEU A 15 -10.00 -21.15 12.65
N THR A 16 -11.11 -21.64 12.10
CA THR A 16 -11.59 -21.21 10.77
C THR A 16 -12.07 -19.77 10.78
N ALA A 17 -12.80 -19.32 11.81
CA ALA A 17 -13.16 -17.90 11.92
C ALA A 17 -11.92 -17.00 12.02
N LYS A 18 -10.91 -17.39 12.80
CA LYS A 18 -9.63 -16.68 12.85
C LYS A 18 -8.90 -16.71 11.51
N LEU A 19 -8.87 -17.86 10.83
CA LEU A 19 -8.23 -17.98 9.52
C LEU A 19 -8.94 -17.10 8.47
N VAL A 20 -10.27 -17.14 8.41
CA VAL A 20 -11.10 -16.29 7.54
C VAL A 20 -10.85 -14.81 7.85
N GLN A 21 -10.83 -14.43 9.13
CA GLN A 21 -10.55 -13.05 9.54
C GLN A 21 -9.12 -12.60 9.16
N GLN A 22 -8.12 -13.49 9.23
CA GLN A 22 -6.75 -13.19 8.79
C GLN A 22 -6.66 -13.09 7.26
N VAL A 23 -7.38 -13.94 6.52
CA VAL A 23 -7.48 -13.87 5.05
C VAL A 23 -8.18 -12.59 4.61
N GLU A 24 -9.28 -12.19 5.28
CA GLU A 24 -9.97 -10.92 5.01
C GLU A 24 -9.08 -9.71 5.33
N LYS A 25 -8.27 -9.77 6.39
CA LYS A 25 -7.30 -8.71 6.72
C LYS A 25 -6.20 -8.58 5.66
N MET A 26 -5.68 -9.71 5.15
CA MET A 26 -4.71 -9.70 4.05
C MET A 26 -5.28 -9.11 2.75
N ASN A 27 -6.59 -9.24 2.52
CA ASN A 27 -7.25 -8.63 1.35
C ASN A 27 -7.55 -7.13 1.53
N LYS A 28 -7.46 -6.57 2.75
CA LYS A 28 -7.76 -5.15 3.04
C LYS A 28 -6.53 -4.24 3.05
N THR A 29 -5.32 -4.78 2.92
CA THR A 29 -4.08 -3.99 2.90
C THR A 29 -3.83 -3.20 1.61
N SER A 30 -4.75 -3.21 0.65
CA SER A 30 -4.67 -2.39 -0.57
C SER A 30 -5.08 -0.92 -0.39
N GLY A 31 -5.58 -0.50 0.79
CA GLY A 31 -6.25 0.80 0.97
C GLY A 31 -5.61 1.82 1.92
N SER A 32 -4.31 1.72 2.26
CA SER A 32 -3.62 2.76 3.05
C SER A 32 -2.94 3.77 2.12
N GLY A 33 -3.71 4.41 1.26
CA GLY A 33 -3.27 5.46 0.35
C GLY A 33 -4.10 6.71 0.55
N ASP A 34 -3.54 7.86 0.21
CA ASP A 34 -4.32 9.10 0.06
C ASP A 34 -5.31 8.91 -1.10
N ASP A 35 -6.62 9.08 -0.87
CA ASP A 35 -7.67 8.90 -1.88
C ASP A 35 -7.50 9.83 -3.11
N ARG A 36 -6.69 10.88 -2.97
CA ARG A 36 -6.34 11.80 -4.07
C ARG A 36 -5.28 11.23 -5.02
N LEU A 37 -4.58 10.17 -4.62
CA LEU A 37 -3.50 9.56 -5.38
C LEU A 37 -3.95 8.24 -5.99
N TRP A 38 -4.12 8.23 -7.31
CA TRP A 38 -4.35 6.97 -8.03
C TRP A 38 -3.05 6.16 -8.14
N LYS A 39 -3.15 4.85 -7.88
CA LYS A 39 -2.08 3.87 -8.10
C LYS A 39 -2.64 2.68 -8.89
N PRO A 40 -1.90 2.10 -9.85
CA PRO A 40 -2.37 0.92 -10.56
C PRO A 40 -2.48 -0.27 -9.62
N GLU A 41 -3.59 -1.01 -9.73
CA GLU A 41 -3.72 -2.31 -9.08
C GLU A 41 -3.00 -3.38 -9.90
N VAL A 42 -2.30 -4.27 -9.21
CA VAL A 42 -1.55 -5.36 -9.83
C VAL A 42 -2.05 -6.71 -9.32
N ASP A 43 -1.99 -7.72 -10.18
CA ASP A 43 -2.27 -9.10 -9.80
C ASP A 43 -1.18 -9.67 -8.88
N LYS A 44 -1.35 -10.91 -8.42
CA LYS A 44 -0.38 -11.58 -7.54
C LYS A 44 0.98 -11.83 -8.19
N ALA A 45 1.05 -11.83 -9.52
CA ALA A 45 2.29 -11.98 -10.27
C ALA A 45 2.96 -10.61 -10.55
N GLY A 46 2.33 -9.49 -10.13
CA GLY A 46 2.82 -8.14 -10.32
C GLY A 46 2.44 -7.51 -11.66
N ASN A 47 1.54 -8.10 -12.43
CA ASN A 47 1.07 -7.52 -13.70
C ASN A 47 -0.11 -6.56 -13.44
N GLY A 48 -0.16 -5.45 -14.17
CA GLY A 48 -1.28 -4.50 -14.11
C GLY A 48 -1.57 -3.88 -15.47
N TYR A 49 -2.81 -3.46 -15.68
CA TYR A 49 -3.24 -2.74 -16.87
C TYR A 49 -4.26 -1.67 -16.50
N ALA A 50 -4.11 -0.49 -17.09
CA ALA A 50 -5.04 0.61 -16.95
C ALA A 50 -5.07 1.46 -18.21
N VAL A 51 -6.21 2.08 -18.47
CA VAL A 51 -6.35 3.13 -19.49
C VAL A 51 -6.52 4.45 -18.76
N ILE A 52 -5.53 5.33 -18.88
CA ILE A 52 -5.53 6.64 -18.22
C ILE A 52 -5.44 7.76 -19.24
N ARG A 53 -5.96 8.93 -18.88
CA ARG A 53 -5.90 10.16 -19.67
C ARG A 53 -5.15 11.23 -18.88
N PHE A 54 -4.04 11.71 -19.42
CA PHE A 54 -3.38 12.90 -18.89
C PHE A 54 -4.25 14.14 -19.14
N LEU A 55 -4.43 14.95 -18.10
CA LEU A 55 -5.19 16.19 -18.17
C LEU A 55 -4.29 17.35 -18.62
N PRO A 56 -4.86 18.41 -19.23
CA PRO A 56 -4.13 19.65 -19.50
C PRO A 56 -3.76 20.38 -18.20
N ALA A 57 -2.96 21.44 -18.33
CA ALA A 57 -2.54 22.24 -17.20
C ALA A 57 -3.76 22.88 -16.50
N PRO A 58 -3.79 22.89 -15.15
CA PRO A 58 -4.84 23.56 -14.41
C PRO A 58 -4.71 25.08 -14.51
N ASP A 59 -5.77 25.80 -14.13
CA ASP A 59 -5.76 27.26 -14.16
C ASP A 59 -4.64 27.82 -13.27
N GLY A 60 -3.77 28.64 -13.87
CA GLY A 60 -2.64 29.29 -13.17
C GLY A 60 -1.30 28.56 -13.26
N GLU A 61 -1.23 27.40 -13.92
CA GLU A 61 0.03 26.69 -14.18
C GLU A 61 0.32 26.60 -15.68
N ASP A 62 1.58 26.80 -16.07
CA ASP A 62 2.00 26.72 -17.48
C ASP A 62 2.16 25.27 -17.98
N LEU A 63 2.38 24.31 -17.08
CA LEU A 63 2.71 22.92 -17.39
C LEU A 63 1.70 21.95 -16.77
N PRO A 64 1.30 20.87 -17.49
CA PRO A 64 0.36 19.87 -16.97
C PRO A 64 1.01 18.84 -16.02
N TRP A 65 2.24 19.07 -15.58
CA TRP A 65 3.00 18.16 -14.72
C TRP A 65 3.96 18.92 -13.80
N ALA A 66 4.26 18.33 -12.65
CA ALA A 66 5.31 18.77 -11.76
C ALA A 66 6.54 17.86 -11.89
N LYS A 67 7.73 18.44 -11.83
CA LYS A 67 9.00 17.70 -11.81
C LYS A 67 9.65 17.90 -10.45
N LEU A 68 9.98 16.80 -9.80
CA LEU A 68 10.57 16.78 -8.45
C LEU A 68 11.78 15.88 -8.43
N TYR A 69 12.90 16.39 -7.91
CA TYR A 69 14.10 15.60 -7.64
C TYR A 69 14.13 15.24 -6.16
N THR A 70 14.43 13.99 -5.83
CA THR A 70 14.47 13.50 -4.45
C THR A 70 15.72 12.66 -4.19
N HIS A 71 16.06 12.55 -2.91
CA HIS A 71 17.06 11.63 -2.40
C HIS A 71 16.35 10.61 -1.50
N ALA A 72 16.45 9.33 -1.83
CA ALA A 72 15.87 8.24 -1.05
C ALA A 72 16.89 7.10 -0.92
N PHE A 73 17.62 7.05 0.20
CA PHE A 73 18.61 6.01 0.46
C PHE A 73 18.73 5.68 1.95
N GLN A 74 19.21 4.47 2.26
CA GLN A 74 19.45 4.03 3.63
C GLN A 74 20.96 4.04 3.91
N GLY A 75 21.37 4.85 4.87
CA GLY A 75 22.75 4.92 5.35
C GLY A 75 22.92 4.36 6.76
N THR A 76 24.11 4.53 7.33
CA THR A 76 24.44 4.13 8.71
C THR A 76 23.56 4.82 9.77
N GLY A 77 22.99 5.99 9.44
CA GLY A 77 22.05 6.74 10.27
C GLY A 77 20.57 6.45 10.00
N GLY A 78 20.24 5.47 9.16
CA GLY A 78 18.86 5.16 8.77
C GLY A 78 18.48 5.73 7.40
N TRP A 79 17.19 5.92 7.19
CA TRP A 79 16.64 6.41 5.92
C TRP A 79 16.78 7.92 5.79
N TYR A 80 17.30 8.36 4.65
CA TYR A 80 17.21 9.73 4.19
C TYR A 80 16.24 9.77 3.01
N ILE A 81 15.08 10.42 3.19
CA ILE A 81 14.02 10.55 2.18
C ILE A 81 13.62 12.02 2.15
N GLU A 82 14.22 12.79 1.25
CA GLU A 82 14.06 14.24 1.20
C GLU A 82 13.99 14.78 -0.23
N ASN A 83 13.35 15.94 -0.38
CA ASN A 83 13.32 16.67 -1.64
C ASN A 83 14.65 17.38 -1.88
N SER A 84 15.13 17.35 -3.13
CA SER A 84 16.37 18.01 -3.53
C SER A 84 16.11 19.47 -3.88
N LEU A 85 17.00 20.35 -3.42
CA LEU A 85 17.00 21.78 -3.73
C LEU A 85 17.28 22.07 -5.21
N THR A 86 17.67 21.07 -6.00
CA THR A 86 17.79 21.18 -7.46
C THR A 86 16.43 21.15 -8.18
N THR A 87 15.34 20.94 -7.45
CA THR A 87 13.99 21.13 -7.96
C THR A 87 13.72 22.65 -8.06
N LEU A 88 13.53 23.15 -9.28
CA LEU A 88 13.31 24.56 -9.62
C LEU A 88 11.85 24.82 -9.99
#